data_AF-A0A958H0R5-F1
#
_entry.id   AF-A0A958H0R5-F1
#
_cell.length_a   1.000
_cell.length_b   1.000
_cell.length_c   1.000
_cell.angle_alpha   90.00
_cell.angle_beta   90.00
_cell.angle_gamma   90.00
#
_symmetry.space_group_name_H-M   'P 1'
#
loop_
_entity.id
_entity.type
_entity.pdbx_description
1 polymer ?
#
loop_
_entity_poly.entity_id
_entity_poly.type
_entity_poly.pdbx_seq_one_letter_code
_entity_poly.pdbx_strand_id
1 'polypeptide(L)'
;QTQNAVFDFLVYVSAPGQANAAVAAEPALNPYRISQYFNRQPWVEAGLSPEFSANFLSAIEQTLASPNAVLNLRIPSHQRYQAEGLSPLLTQYLTDQLTTDEVVAALLDQWQAITDAAGRQEQVDAYSLSLGITGQK
;
A
#
# COMPACT_ATOMS: atom_id res chain seq x y z
N GLN A 1 8.85 -21.77 24.51
CA GLN A 1 7.54 -22.48 24.38
C GLN A 1 6.43 -21.52 23.98
N THR A 2 6.21 -20.40 24.69
CA THR A 2 5.19 -19.40 24.32
C THR A 2 5.40 -18.78 22.93
N GLN A 3 6.64 -18.46 22.54
CA GLN A 3 6.94 -17.93 21.19
C GLN A 3 6.57 -18.91 20.07
N ASN A 4 6.82 -20.21 20.26
CA ASN A 4 6.45 -21.23 19.28
C ASN A 4 4.93 -21.37 19.18
N ALA A 5 4.22 -21.40 20.31
CA ALA A 5 2.76 -21.46 20.31
C ALA A 5 2.11 -20.23 19.64
N VAL A 6 2.69 -19.03 19.83
CA VAL A 6 2.23 -17.81 19.14
C VAL A 6 2.49 -17.91 17.63
N PHE A 7 3.68 -18.36 17.22
CA PHE A 7 3.99 -18.57 15.82
C PHE A 7 3.04 -19.58 15.17
N ASP A 8 2.85 -20.74 15.81
CA ASP A 8 1.96 -21.80 15.32
C ASP A 8 0.52 -21.31 15.19
N PHE A 9 0.06 -20.51 16.16
CA PHE A 9 -1.26 -19.87 16.08
C PHE A 9 -1.36 -18.89 14.91
N LEU A 10 -0.36 -18.03 14.70
CA LEU A 10 -0.34 -17.10 13.56
C LEU A 10 -0.32 -17.83 12.21
N VAL A 11 0.44 -18.93 12.11
CA VAL A 11 0.43 -19.82 10.94
C VAL A 11 -0.97 -20.39 10.72
N TYR A 12 -1.60 -20.90 11.77
CA TYR A 12 -2.95 -21.49 11.70
C TYR A 12 -4.01 -20.46 11.28
N VAL A 13 -4.13 -19.31 11.95
CA VAL A 13 -5.18 -18.32 11.64
C VAL A 13 -4.97 -17.67 10.29
N SER A 14 -3.72 -17.57 9.85
CA SER A 14 -3.41 -17.03 8.53
C SER A 14 -3.54 -18.08 7.43
N ALA A 15 -3.66 -19.39 7.69
CA ALA A 15 -3.73 -20.38 6.63
C ALA A 15 -4.98 -20.22 5.74
N PRO A 16 -4.95 -20.60 4.45
CA PRO A 16 -6.03 -20.31 3.50
C PRO A 16 -7.43 -20.76 3.95
N GLY A 17 -7.53 -21.90 4.65
CA GLY A 17 -8.81 -22.43 5.13
C GLY A 17 -9.53 -21.50 6.11
N GLN A 18 -8.77 -20.77 6.92
CA GLN A 18 -9.26 -19.81 7.91
C GLN A 18 -9.36 -18.41 7.29
N ALA A 19 -8.28 -17.99 6.62
CA ALA A 19 -8.10 -16.63 6.12
C ALA A 19 -9.03 -16.25 4.96
N ASN A 20 -9.41 -17.19 4.08
CA ASN A 20 -10.23 -16.86 2.92
C ASN A 20 -11.64 -16.44 3.30
N ALA A 21 -12.27 -17.12 4.27
CA ALA A 21 -13.58 -16.75 4.77
C ALA A 21 -13.53 -15.46 5.60
N ALA A 22 -12.49 -15.32 6.44
CA ALA A 22 -12.33 -14.15 7.30
C ALA A 22 -12.15 -12.84 6.51
N VAL A 23 -11.34 -12.86 5.43
CA VAL A 23 -11.13 -11.65 4.62
C VAL A 23 -12.38 -11.23 3.85
N ALA A 24 -13.17 -12.21 3.39
CA ALA A 24 -14.38 -11.92 2.62
C ALA A 24 -15.51 -11.37 3.50
N ALA A 25 -15.59 -11.83 4.75
CA ALA A 25 -16.60 -11.42 5.72
C ALA A 25 -16.50 -9.95 6.16
N GLU A 26 -15.34 -9.32 5.98
CA GLU A 26 -15.11 -7.90 6.24
C GLU A 26 -14.61 -7.23 4.96
N PRO A 27 -15.50 -6.67 4.13
CA PRO A 27 -15.15 -6.11 2.82
C PRO A 27 -14.11 -4.98 2.88
N ALA A 28 -13.88 -4.38 4.05
CA ALA A 28 -12.82 -3.41 4.29
C ALA A 28 -11.40 -4.04 4.30
N LEU A 29 -11.29 -5.37 4.39
CA LEU A 29 -10.01 -6.07 4.33
C LEU A 29 -9.62 -6.36 2.88
N ASN A 30 -8.50 -5.79 2.45
CA ASN A 30 -7.90 -6.14 1.17
C ASN A 30 -7.40 -7.61 1.20
N PRO A 31 -7.51 -8.36 0.09
CA PRO A 31 -6.83 -9.63 -0.06
C PRO A 31 -5.32 -9.45 0.20
N TYR A 32 -4.75 -10.41 0.91
CA TYR A 32 -3.34 -10.50 1.29
C TYR A 32 -2.74 -11.87 0.94
N ARG A 33 -3.52 -12.76 0.31
CA ARG A 33 -3.08 -14.06 -0.20
C ARG A 33 -3.55 -14.28 -1.62
N ILE A 34 -2.70 -14.93 -2.40
CA ILE A 34 -3.01 -15.42 -3.75
C ILE A 34 -4.36 -16.16 -3.82
N SER A 35 -4.66 -17.01 -2.83
CA SER A 35 -5.92 -17.78 -2.78
C SER A 35 -7.19 -16.93 -2.68
N GLN A 36 -7.08 -15.68 -2.23
CA GLN A 36 -8.21 -14.77 -2.06
C GLN A 36 -8.53 -13.99 -3.34
N TYR A 37 -7.56 -13.85 -4.26
CA TYR A 37 -7.76 -13.18 -5.55
C TYR A 37 -8.45 -14.08 -6.56
N PHE A 38 -7.98 -15.33 -6.66
CA PHE A 38 -8.43 -16.25 -7.70
C PHE A 38 -9.73 -16.98 -7.38
N ASN A 39 -10.17 -16.97 -6.11
CA ASN A 39 -11.48 -17.48 -5.73
C ASN A 39 -12.41 -16.33 -5.32
N ARG A 40 -13.36 -15.99 -6.19
CA ARG A 40 -14.33 -14.91 -5.99
C ARG A 40 -15.56 -15.34 -5.19
N GLN A 41 -15.79 -16.65 -5.06
CA GLN A 41 -16.98 -17.20 -4.42
C GLN A 41 -17.14 -16.75 -2.95
N PRO A 42 -16.09 -16.75 -2.10
CA PRO A 42 -16.21 -16.28 -0.72
C PRO A 42 -16.69 -14.83 -0.60
N TRP A 43 -16.29 -13.96 -1.54
CA TRP A 43 -16.68 -12.55 -1.57
C TRP A 43 -18.16 -12.38 -1.89
N VAL A 44 -18.68 -13.17 -2.84
CA VAL A 44 -20.10 -13.18 -3.18
C VAL A 44 -20.94 -13.75 -2.05
N GLU A 45 -20.49 -14.83 -1.41
CA GLU A 45 -21.14 -15.42 -0.22
C GLU A 45 -21.19 -14.45 0.97
N ALA A 46 -20.21 -13.55 1.08
CA ALA A 46 -20.18 -12.49 2.08
C ALA A 46 -21.07 -11.27 1.74
N GLY A 47 -21.76 -11.28 0.59
CA GLY A 47 -22.76 -10.27 0.22
C GLY A 47 -22.29 -9.23 -0.79
N LEU A 48 -21.07 -9.34 -1.33
CA LEU A 48 -20.65 -8.49 -2.45
C LEU A 48 -21.34 -8.95 -3.75
N SER A 49 -21.69 -8.02 -4.62
CA SER A 49 -22.17 -8.41 -5.96
C SER A 49 -21.05 -9.09 -6.74
N PRO A 50 -21.36 -10.03 -7.66
CA PRO A 50 -20.35 -10.65 -8.52
C PRO A 50 -19.57 -9.62 -9.35
N GLU A 51 -20.24 -8.57 -9.83
CA GLU A 51 -19.62 -7.46 -10.56
C GLU A 51 -18.67 -6.65 -9.68
N PHE A 52 -19.10 -6.25 -8.48
CA PHE A 52 -18.25 -5.51 -7.55
C PHE A 52 -17.03 -6.35 -7.13
N SER A 53 -17.24 -7.62 -6.80
CA SER A 53 -16.16 -8.55 -6.44
C SER A 53 -15.15 -8.70 -7.59
N ALA A 54 -15.63 -8.79 -8.82
CA ALA A 54 -14.78 -8.85 -10.01
C ALA A 54 -13.94 -7.60 -10.20
N ASN A 55 -14.57 -6.42 -10.13
CA ASN A 55 -13.91 -5.14 -10.33
C ASN A 55 -12.90 -4.84 -9.21
N PHE A 56 -13.31 -5.05 -7.95
CA PHE A 56 -12.46 -4.84 -6.78
C PHE A 56 -11.21 -5.71 -6.82
N LEU A 57 -11.35 -7.03 -6.99
CA LEU A 57 -10.20 -7.94 -6.99
C LEU A 57 -9.28 -7.73 -8.19
N SER A 58 -9.85 -7.41 -9.36
CA SER A 58 -9.04 -7.11 -10.55
C SER A 58 -8.24 -5.83 -10.40
N ALA A 59 -8.79 -4.78 -9.77
CA ALA A 59 -8.05 -3.54 -9.53
C ALA A 59 -6.82 -3.77 -8.63
N ILE A 60 -6.96 -4.62 -7.60
CA ILE A 60 -5.85 -4.96 -6.71
C ILE A 60 -4.82 -5.82 -7.43
N GLU A 61 -5.27 -6.83 -8.19
CA GLU A 61 -4.37 -7.67 -9.00
C GLU A 61 -3.54 -6.82 -9.98
N GLN A 62 -4.18 -5.90 -10.70
CA GLN A 62 -3.50 -4.99 -11.62
C GLN A 62 -2.52 -4.06 -10.89
N THR A 63 -2.88 -3.58 -9.70
CA THR A 63 -2.01 -2.75 -8.87
C THR A 63 -0.76 -3.52 -8.43
N LEU A 64 -0.92 -4.76 -7.99
CA LEU A 64 0.19 -5.61 -7.53
C LEU A 64 1.07 -6.13 -8.67
N ALA A 65 0.50 -6.30 -9.86
CA ALA A 65 1.23 -6.71 -11.05
C ALA A 65 1.99 -5.55 -11.73
N SER A 66 1.74 -4.30 -11.33
CA SER A 66 2.43 -3.13 -11.90
C SER A 66 3.93 -3.17 -11.58
N PRO A 67 4.81 -2.96 -12.58
CA PRO A 67 6.26 -2.88 -12.33
C PRO A 67 6.65 -1.67 -11.45
N ASN A 68 5.74 -0.70 -11.31
CA ASN A 68 5.93 0.51 -10.50
C ASN A 68 5.10 0.50 -9.21
N ALA A 69 4.60 -0.66 -8.77
CA ALA A 69 3.79 -0.77 -7.56
C ALA A 69 4.59 -0.35 -6.31
N VAL A 70 4.22 0.78 -5.70
CA VAL A 70 4.74 1.22 -4.38
C VAL A 70 3.57 1.25 -3.40
N LEU A 71 3.37 0.13 -2.69
CA LEU A 71 2.23 -0.04 -1.78
C LEU A 71 2.31 0.89 -0.56
N ASN A 72 3.51 1.18 -0.08
CA ASN A 72 3.77 2.10 1.01
C ASN A 72 5.11 2.78 0.79
N LEU A 73 5.18 4.09 1.03
CA LEU A 73 6.44 4.83 1.08
C LEU A 73 7.20 4.43 2.36
N ARG A 74 8.17 3.53 2.22
CA ARG A 74 8.99 3.00 3.34
C ARG A 74 10.20 3.87 3.63
N ILE A 75 9.97 5.17 3.76
CA ILE A 75 11.01 6.15 4.08
C ILE A 75 10.63 6.93 5.35
N PRO A 76 11.64 7.40 6.11
CA PRO A 76 11.42 8.37 7.18
C PRO A 76 10.56 9.55 6.70
N SER A 77 9.70 10.07 7.57
CA SER A 77 8.84 11.23 7.25
C SER A 77 7.87 11.04 6.07
N HIS A 78 7.58 9.81 5.63
CA HIS A 78 6.68 9.54 4.49
C HIS A 78 5.31 10.23 4.57
N GLN A 79 4.76 10.43 5.77
CA GLN A 79 3.49 11.13 5.96
C GLN A 79 3.54 12.58 5.46
N ARG A 80 4.69 13.25 5.60
CA ARG A 80 4.87 14.65 5.18
C ARG A 80 4.76 14.81 3.67
N TYR A 81 5.28 13.87 2.89
CA TYR A 81 5.17 13.87 1.42
C TYR A 81 3.71 13.91 0.97
N GLN A 82 2.81 13.25 1.69
CA GLN A 82 1.38 13.25 1.38
C GLN A 82 0.67 14.46 2.01
N ALA A 83 0.76 14.62 3.33
CA ALA A 83 -0.04 15.59 4.07
C ALA A 83 0.41 17.05 3.86
N GLU A 84 1.73 17.29 3.83
CA GLU A 84 2.29 18.64 3.62
C GLU A 84 2.54 18.91 2.14
N GLY A 85 2.98 17.88 1.41
CA GLY A 85 3.31 17.96 -0.01
C GLY A 85 2.09 17.95 -0.93
N LEU A 86 1.45 16.78 -1.02
CA LEU A 86 0.44 16.51 -2.04
C LEU A 86 -0.93 17.15 -1.74
N SER A 87 -1.45 16.98 -0.52
CA SER A 87 -2.84 17.34 -0.21
C SER A 87 -3.19 18.82 -0.48
N PRO A 88 -2.38 19.81 -0.06
CA PRO A 88 -2.71 21.22 -0.28
C PRO A 88 -2.67 21.61 -1.77
N LEU A 89 -1.71 21.07 -2.53
CA LEU A 89 -1.57 21.34 -3.96
C LEU A 89 -2.70 20.69 -4.76
N LEU A 90 -3.12 19.48 -4.39
CA LEU A 90 -4.26 18.81 -5.01
C LEU A 90 -5.56 19.58 -4.76
N THR A 91 -5.77 20.13 -3.57
CA THR A 91 -6.94 20.99 -3.31
C THR A 91 -6.95 22.24 -4.19
N GLN A 92 -5.79 22.88 -4.36
CA GLN A 92 -5.66 24.05 -5.23
C GLN A 92 -5.89 23.70 -6.71
N TYR A 93 -5.38 22.55 -7.16
CA TYR A 93 -5.64 22.03 -8.50
C TYR A 93 -7.14 21.79 -8.75
N LEU A 94 -7.80 21.07 -7.83
CA LEU A 94 -9.23 20.72 -7.94
C LEU A 94 -10.16 21.92 -7.82
N THR A 95 -9.64 23.08 -7.40
CA THR A 95 -10.38 24.35 -7.31
C THR A 95 -9.91 25.36 -8.35
N ASP A 96 -9.25 24.89 -9.41
CA ASP A 96 -8.76 25.67 -10.56
C ASP A 96 -7.81 26.83 -10.19
N GLN A 97 -7.16 26.76 -9.02
CA GLN A 97 -6.19 27.76 -8.56
C GLN A 97 -4.79 27.56 -9.15
N LEU A 98 -4.45 26.31 -9.48
CA LEU A 98 -3.18 25.95 -10.08
C LEU A 98 -3.41 25.04 -11.29
N THR A 99 -2.60 25.23 -12.32
CA THR A 99 -2.50 24.32 -13.45
C THR A 99 -1.75 23.03 -13.08
N THR A 100 -1.87 22.00 -13.90
CA THR A 100 -1.13 20.74 -13.72
C THR A 100 0.38 20.98 -13.62
N ASP A 101 0.95 21.84 -14.48
CA ASP A 101 2.39 22.10 -14.51
C ASP A 101 2.86 22.81 -13.24
N GLU A 102 2.08 23.78 -12.75
CA GLU A 102 2.39 24.48 -11.48
C GLU A 102 2.32 23.54 -10.28
N VAL A 103 1.33 22.64 -10.25
CA VAL A 103 1.21 21.61 -9.20
C VAL A 103 2.42 20.68 -9.21
N VAL A 104 2.81 20.18 -10.39
CA VAL A 104 3.95 19.26 -10.52
C VAL A 104 5.25 19.94 -10.08
N ALA A 105 5.48 21.18 -10.50
CA ALA A 105 6.65 21.94 -10.10
C ALA A 105 6.70 22.18 -8.58
N ALA A 106 5.60 22.67 -8.00
CA ALA A 106 5.52 22.92 -6.55
C ALA A 106 5.65 21.63 -5.72
N LEU A 107 5.07 20.52 -6.19
CA LEU A 107 5.16 19.23 -5.52
C LEU A 107 6.58 18.71 -5.53
N LEU A 108 7.28 18.82 -6.67
CA LEU A 108 8.69 18.44 -6.78
C LEU A 108 9.53 19.22 -5.77
N ASP A 109 9.41 20.54 -5.74
CA ASP A 109 10.16 21.41 -4.84
C ASP A 109 9.91 21.05 -3.36
N GLN A 110 8.64 20.86 -2.96
CA GLN A 110 8.29 20.46 -1.60
C GLN A 110 8.86 19.08 -1.24
N TRP A 111 8.78 18.11 -2.14
CA TRP A 111 9.31 16.77 -1.90
C TRP A 111 10.84 16.78 -1.82
N GLN A 112 11.54 17.60 -2.61
CA GLN A 112 12.99 17.80 -2.44
C GLN A 112 13.30 18.39 -1.06
N ALA A 113 12.57 19.43 -0.64
CA ALA A 113 12.77 20.05 0.66
C ALA A 113 12.52 19.08 1.84
N ILE A 114 11.46 18.27 1.77
CA ILE A 114 11.22 17.20 2.77
C ILE A 114 12.37 16.19 2.76
N THR A 115 12.85 15.83 1.57
CA THR A 115 13.94 14.86 1.40
C THR A 115 15.23 15.35 2.04
N ASP A 116 15.60 16.59 1.76
CA ASP A 116 16.82 17.20 2.25
C ASP A 116 16.76 17.45 3.77
N ALA A 117 15.61 17.88 4.29
CA ALA A 117 15.41 18.05 5.73
C ALA A 117 15.48 16.73 6.52
N ALA A 118 15.06 15.62 5.91
CA ALA A 118 15.11 14.30 6.53
C ALA A 118 16.46 13.57 6.32
N GLY A 119 17.36 14.12 5.50
CA GLY A 119 18.63 13.50 5.12
C GLY A 119 18.48 12.51 3.96
N ARG A 120 18.98 12.90 2.78
CA ARG A 120 18.80 12.10 1.56
C ARG A 120 19.45 10.73 1.65
N GLN A 121 20.69 10.67 2.12
CA GLN A 121 21.43 9.41 2.22
C GLN A 121 20.81 8.51 3.28
N GLU A 122 20.39 9.08 4.41
CA GLU A 122 19.72 8.38 5.50
C GLU A 122 18.41 7.74 5.03
N GLN A 123 17.65 8.43 4.18
CA GLN A 123 16.45 7.86 3.57
C GLN A 123 16.75 6.73 2.59
N VAL A 124 17.80 6.86 1.77
CA VAL A 124 18.26 5.79 0.87
C VAL A 124 18.68 4.56 1.68
N ASP A 125 19.43 4.76 2.76
CA ASP A 125 19.91 3.69 3.62
C ASP A 125 18.74 3.00 4.36
N ALA A 126 17.80 3.78 4.91
CA ALA A 126 16.61 3.28 5.57
C ALA A 126 15.71 2.49 4.60
N TYR A 127 15.52 2.99 3.38
CA TYR A 127 14.74 2.31 2.36
C TYR A 127 15.40 0.99 1.95
N SER A 128 16.71 1.01 1.69
CA SER A 128 17.49 -0.18 1.33
C SER A 128 17.46 -1.22 2.45
N LEU A 129 17.54 -0.79 3.71
CA LEU A 129 17.39 -1.67 4.86
C LEU A 129 15.99 -2.28 4.94
N SER A 130 14.94 -1.49 4.66
CA SER A 130 13.55 -1.99 4.65
C SER A 130 13.29 -3.05 3.58
N LEU A 131 14.07 -3.04 2.50
CA LEU A 131 14.03 -4.02 1.44
C LEU A 131 14.95 -5.23 1.70
N GLY A 132 15.80 -5.17 2.74
CA GLY A 132 16.78 -6.21 3.03
C GLY A 132 17.88 -6.35 1.98
N ILE A 133 18.12 -5.31 1.18
CA ILE A 133 19.14 -5.30 0.10
C ILE A 133 20.48 -4.71 0.58
N THR A 134 20.56 -4.25 1.83
CA THR A 134 21.79 -3.80 2.48
C THR A 134 22.66 -5.00 2.86
N GLY A 135 23.54 -5.43 1.96
CA GLY A 135 24.45 -6.55 2.22
C GLY A 135 24.88 -7.39 1.01
N GLN A 136 24.37 -7.12 -0.19
CA GLN A 136 24.93 -7.69 -1.41
C GLN A 136 26.20 -6.92 -1.81
N LYS A 137 27.34 -7.35 -1.28
CA LYS A 137 28.65 -7.20 -1.92
C LYS A 137 29.09 -8.54 -2.48
#